data_AF-A0A9E4TIM6-F1
#
_entry.id   AF-A0A9E4TIM6-F1
#
_cell.length_a   1.000
_cell.length_b   1.000
_cell.length_c   1.000
_cell.angle_alpha   90.00
_cell.angle_beta   90.00
_cell.angle_gamma   90.00
#
_symmetry.space_group_name_H-M   'P 1'
#
loop_
_entity.id
_entity.type
_entity.pdbx_description
1 polymer ?
#
loop_
_entity_poly.entity_id
_entity_poly.type
_entity_poly.pdbx_seq_one_letter_code
_entity_poly.pdbx_strand_id
1 'polypeptide(L)'
;EERLRAEMPHLISIFDVRIGSGDIGVAKPDPAIFRHALEAAGAEPEASVFTDDVSAYAAAAREIGMHGFHFTGYEQFATDLRSIGLDV
;
A
#
# COMPACT_ATOMS: atom_id res chain seq x y z
N GLU A 1 6.05 -1.64 15.63
CA GLU A 1 4.70 -2.25 15.75
C GLU A 1 4.07 -2.12 17.14
N GLU A 2 4.82 -2.38 18.22
CA GLU A 2 4.26 -2.40 19.59
C GLU A 2 3.61 -1.07 20.02
N ARG A 3 4.21 0.08 19.66
CA ARG A 3 3.62 1.41 19.91
C ARG A 3 2.29 1.63 19.19
N LEU A 4 2.20 1.27 17.90
CA LEU A 4 0.96 1.39 17.12
C LEU A 4 -0.16 0.50 17.68
N ARG A 5 0.20 -0.70 18.16
CA ARG A 5 -0.75 -1.61 18.82
C ARG A 5 -1.33 -1.01 20.10
N ALA A 6 -0.50 -0.33 20.90
CA ALA A 6 -0.93 0.29 22.15
C ALA A 6 -1.75 1.58 21.93
N GLU A 7 -1.35 2.41 20.97
CA GLU A 7 -1.96 3.73 20.73
C GLU A 7 -3.15 3.69 19.77
N MET A 8 -3.15 2.76 18.81
CA MET A 8 -4.14 2.68 17.73
C MET A 8 -4.56 1.23 17.44
N PRO A 9 -5.14 0.50 18.42
CA PRO A 9 -5.47 -0.91 18.26
C PRO A 9 -6.46 -1.19 17.12
N HIS A 10 -7.39 -0.26 16.87
CA HIS A 10 -8.37 -0.34 15.78
C HIS A 10 -7.71 -0.26 14.38
N LEU A 11 -6.60 0.49 14.26
CA LEU A 11 -5.85 0.57 13.01
C LEU A 11 -5.18 -0.77 12.69
N ILE A 12 -4.65 -1.47 13.69
CA ILE A 12 -4.00 -2.76 13.47
C ILE A 12 -5.02 -3.83 13.05
N SER A 13 -6.25 -3.77 13.57
CA SER A 13 -7.28 -4.78 13.29
C SER A 13 -7.88 -4.72 11.88
N ILE A 14 -7.71 -3.62 11.15
CA ILE A 14 -8.23 -3.51 9.78
C ILE A 14 -7.27 -4.06 8.70
N PHE A 15 -6.08 -4.51 9.09
CA PHE A 15 -5.11 -5.11 8.18
C PHE A 15 -4.92 -6.60 8.46
N ASP A 16 -5.22 -7.44 7.47
CA ASP A 16 -4.97 -8.89 7.53
C ASP A 16 -3.47 -9.20 7.52
N VAL A 17 -2.72 -8.48 6.69
CA VAL A 17 -1.27 -8.63 6.49
C VAL A 17 -0.56 -7.33 6.85
N ARG A 18 0.57 -7.44 7.57
CA ARG A 18 1.44 -6.32 7.94
C ARG A 18 2.89 -6.72 7.68
N ILE A 19 3.64 -5.85 7.02
CA ILE A 19 5.04 -6.08 6.65
C ILE A 19 5.85 -4.85 7.03
N GLY A 20 6.87 -5.03 7.87
CA GLY A 20 7.89 -4.02 8.11
C GLY A 20 9.07 -4.21 7.16
N SER A 21 9.60 -3.11 6.59
CA SER A 21 10.82 -3.17 5.78
C SER A 21 12.01 -3.75 6.53
N GLY A 22 12.09 -3.54 7.85
CA GLY A 22 13.11 -4.12 8.71
C GLY A 22 13.03 -5.64 8.83
N ASP A 23 11.85 -6.24 8.63
CA ASP A 23 11.66 -7.69 8.74
C ASP A 23 12.19 -8.43 7.52
N ILE A 24 12.22 -7.76 6.36
CA ILE A 24 12.62 -8.35 5.07
C ILE A 24 13.91 -7.74 4.49
N GLY A 25 14.45 -6.69 5.11
CA GLY A 25 15.69 -6.02 4.68
C GLY A 25 15.57 -5.21 3.37
N VAL A 26 14.35 -4.97 2.90
CA VAL A 26 14.05 -4.24 1.66
C VAL A 26 13.10 -3.10 1.97
N ALA A 27 13.26 -1.96 1.31
CA ALA A 27 12.42 -0.78 1.51
C ALA A 27 11.95 -0.19 0.17
N LYS A 28 10.81 0.51 0.20
CA LYS A 28 10.33 1.32 -0.93
C LYS A 28 11.42 2.35 -1.33
N PRO A 29 11.66 2.61 -2.62
CA PRO A 29 10.88 2.19 -3.79
C PRO A 29 11.33 0.86 -4.41
N ASP A 30 12.15 0.03 -3.74
CA ASP A 30 12.59 -1.23 -4.33
C ASP A 30 11.37 -2.12 -4.68
N PRO A 31 11.21 -2.55 -5.94
CA PRO A 31 10.11 -3.41 -6.39
C PRO A 31 9.89 -4.67 -5.54
N ALA A 32 10.92 -5.20 -4.88
CA ALA A 32 10.84 -6.41 -4.08
C ALA A 32 9.90 -6.27 -2.86
N ILE A 33 9.77 -5.08 -2.25
CA ILE A 33 8.82 -4.91 -1.12
C ILE A 33 7.37 -5.02 -1.57
N PHE A 34 7.04 -4.49 -2.75
CA PHE A 34 5.68 -4.53 -3.30
C PHE A 34 5.32 -5.96 -3.73
N ARG A 35 6.25 -6.66 -4.39
CA ARG A 35 6.09 -8.09 -4.73
C ARG A 35 5.87 -8.95 -3.49
N HIS A 36 6.66 -8.71 -2.43
CA HIS A 36 6.48 -9.44 -1.17
C HIS A 36 5.12 -9.16 -0.52
N ALA A 37 4.64 -7.90 -0.58
CA ALA A 37 3.32 -7.55 -0.08
C ALA A 37 2.19 -8.24 -0.86
N LEU A 38 2.29 -8.30 -2.19
CA LEU A 38 1.35 -9.02 -3.04
C LEU A 38 1.32 -10.52 -2.74
N GLU A 39 2.50 -11.14 -2.61
CA GLU A 39 2.63 -12.56 -2.25
C GLU A 39 2.01 -12.86 -0.89
N ALA A 40 2.32 -12.06 0.14
CA ALA A 40 1.78 -12.25 1.48
C ALA A 40 0.26 -12.02 1.54
N ALA A 41 -0.27 -11.10 0.73
CA ALA A 41 -1.71 -10.85 0.60
C ALA A 41 -2.43 -11.86 -0.31
N GLY A 42 -1.71 -12.68 -1.08
CA GLY A 42 -2.28 -13.55 -2.10
C GLY A 42 -3.01 -12.78 -3.20
N ALA A 43 -2.51 -11.59 -3.55
CA ALA A 43 -3.17 -10.65 -4.46
C ALA A 43 -2.39 -10.48 -5.77
N GLU A 44 -3.12 -10.32 -6.88
CA GLU A 44 -2.53 -9.99 -8.18
C GLU A 44 -2.20 -8.49 -8.27
N PRO A 45 -1.13 -8.07 -8.97
CA PRO A 45 -0.76 -6.67 -9.11
C PRO A 45 -1.91 -5.81 -9.64
N GLU A 46 -2.58 -6.24 -10.71
CA GLU A 46 -3.63 -5.47 -11.38
C GLU A 46 -4.90 -5.34 -10.54
N ALA A 47 -5.06 -6.19 -9.52
CA ALA A 47 -6.16 -6.13 -8.56
C ALA A 47 -5.80 -5.36 -7.28
N SER A 48 -4.63 -4.72 -7.23
CA SER A 48 -4.07 -4.12 -6.02
C SER A 48 -3.85 -2.62 -6.15
N VAL A 49 -4.22 -1.89 -5.10
CA VAL A 49 -3.98 -0.44 -4.97
C VAL A 49 -2.84 -0.18 -3.98
N PHE A 50 -1.89 0.65 -4.37
CA PHE A 50 -0.86 1.18 -3.48
C PHE A 50 -1.01 2.70 -3.35
N THR A 51 -0.96 3.21 -2.13
CA THR A 51 -1.01 4.64 -1.84
C THR A 51 0.05 5.02 -0.80
N ASP A 52 0.68 6.17 -0.99
CA ASP A 52 1.74 6.70 -0.13
C ASP A 52 1.91 8.20 -0.36
N ASP A 53 2.36 8.94 0.64
CA ASP A 53 2.65 10.38 0.54
C ASP A 53 3.95 10.68 -0.22
N VAL A 54 4.76 9.67 -0.53
CA VAL A 54 5.92 9.80 -1.40
C VAL A 54 5.58 9.35 -2.82
N SER A 55 5.48 10.31 -3.75
CA SER A 55 5.10 10.06 -5.14
C SER A 55 5.95 9.02 -5.87
N ALA A 56 7.26 8.93 -5.56
CA ALA A 56 8.17 7.94 -6.12
C ALA A 56 7.79 6.50 -5.74
N TYR A 57 7.19 6.29 -4.57
CA TYR A 57 6.76 4.95 -4.13
C TYR A 57 5.52 4.51 -4.91
N ALA A 58 4.59 5.44 -5.13
CA ALA A 58 3.45 5.19 -6.00
C ALA A 58 3.87 4.94 -7.46
N ALA A 59 4.92 5.61 -7.95
CA ALA A 59 5.47 5.33 -9.28
C ALA A 59 6.04 3.90 -9.36
N ALA A 60 6.86 3.50 -8.39
CA ALA A 60 7.44 2.15 -8.35
C ALA A 60 6.39 1.03 -8.27
N ALA A 61 5.28 1.24 -7.55
CA ALA A 61 4.17 0.29 -7.53
C ALA A 61 3.55 0.09 -8.93
N ARG A 62 3.41 1.17 -9.72
CA ARG A 62 2.89 1.10 -11.09
C ARG A 62 3.82 0.33 -12.03
N GLU A 63 5.14 0.44 -11.83
CA GLU A 63 6.14 -0.27 -12.64
C GLU A 63 6.01 -1.79 -12.54
N ILE A 64 5.38 -2.31 -11.47
CA ILE A 64 5.14 -3.75 -11.30
C ILE A 64 3.69 -4.17 -11.57
N GLY A 65 2.84 -3.29 -12.10
CA GLY A 65 1.46 -3.58 -12.50
C GLY A 65 0.38 -3.20 -11.51
N MET A 66 0.72 -2.57 -10.37
CA MET A 66 -0.29 -2.11 -9.40
C MET A 66 -0.93 -0.77 -9.79
N HIS A 67 -2.13 -0.51 -9.27
CA HIS A 67 -2.69 0.83 -9.22
C HIS A 67 -1.97 1.66 -8.14
N GLY A 68 -0.91 2.37 -8.51
CA GLY A 68 -0.27 3.33 -7.61
C GLY A 68 -1.00 4.68 -7.61
N PHE A 69 -1.16 5.32 -6.46
CA PHE A 69 -1.64 6.69 -6.32
C PHE A 69 -0.81 7.46 -5.29
N HIS A 70 -0.48 8.72 -5.58
CA HIS A 70 0.24 9.58 -4.64
C HIS A 70 -0.79 10.23 -3.72
N PHE A 71 -0.71 9.94 -2.42
CA PHE A 71 -1.66 10.44 -1.45
C PHE A 71 -1.41 11.90 -1.13
N THR A 72 -2.24 12.79 -1.67
CA THR A 72 -2.22 14.23 -1.36
C THR A 72 -3.40 14.68 -0.51
N GLY A 73 -4.36 13.78 -0.26
CA GLY A 73 -5.56 14.03 0.54
C GLY A 73 -6.70 13.09 0.18
N TYR A 74 -7.70 13.05 1.06
CA TYR A 74 -8.86 12.16 0.93
C TYR A 74 -9.64 12.36 -0.37
N GLU A 75 -9.99 13.60 -0.71
CA GLU A 75 -10.81 13.91 -1.89
C GLU A 75 -10.15 13.45 -3.20
N GLN A 76 -8.84 13.67 -3.31
CA GLN A 76 -8.09 13.21 -4.48
C GLN A 76 -8.01 11.68 -4.51
N PHE A 77 -7.71 11.04 -3.38
CA PHE A 77 -7.61 9.59 -3.32
C PHE A 77 -8.95 8.89 -3.60
N ALA A 78 -10.07 9.46 -3.13
CA ALA A 78 -11.40 8.96 -3.47
C ALA A 78 -11.69 9.07 -4.98
N THR A 79 -11.26 10.17 -5.62
CA THR A 79 -11.35 10.32 -7.07
C THR A 79 -10.51 9.28 -7.80
N ASP A 80 -9.29 9.04 -7.32
CA ASP A 80 -8.37 8.05 -7.87
C ASP A 80 -8.96 6.63 -7.79
N LEU A 81 -9.54 6.25 -6.65
CA LEU A 81 -10.21 4.96 -6.46
C LEU A 81 -11.44 4.80 -7.36
N ARG A 82 -12.27 5.85 -7.50
CA ARG A 82 -13.41 5.84 -8.42
C ARG A 82 -12.98 5.70 -9.89
N SER A 83 -11.80 6.22 -10.26
CA SER A 83 -11.26 6.10 -11.62
C SER A 83 -10.97 4.65 -12.04
N ILE A 84 -10.79 3.75 -11.08
CA ILE A 84 -10.58 2.31 -11.29
C ILE A 84 -11.80 1.47 -10.92
N GLY A 85 -12.95 2.11 -10.68
CA GLY A 85 -14.23 1.45 -10.43
C GLY A 85 -14.53 1.08 -8.97
N LEU A 86 -13.77 1.60 -8.00
CA LEU A 86 -14.06 1.42 -6.58
C LEU A 86 -14.96 2.56 -6.07
N ASP A 87 -16.11 2.21 -5.50
CA ASP A 87 -17.04 3.16 -4.89
C ASP A 87 -16.70 3.40 -3.42
N VAL A 88 -16.34 4.64 -3.10
CA VAL A 88 -15.83 5.11 -1.79
C VAL A 88 -16.35 6.49 -1.45
#